data_AF-A0A2N5EZG5-F1
#
_entry.id   AF-A0A2N5EZG5-F1
#
_cell.length_a   1.000
_cell.length_b   1.000
_cell.length_c   1.000
_cell.angle_alpha   90.00
_cell.angle_beta   90.00
_cell.angle_gamma   90.00
#
_symmetry.space_group_name_H-M   'P 1'
#
loop_
_entity.id
_entity.type
_entity.pdbx_description
1 polymer ?
#
loop_
_entity_poly.entity_id
_entity_poly.type
_entity_poly.pdbx_seq_one_letter_code
_entity_poly.pdbx_strand_id
1 'polypeptide(L)'
;MKVLVSVKRVIDYNVKVRAKADNSGVDLANVKMSMNPFCEIAVEEAVRLKERSIKEGRVATEIVVVSIGPTTAQEQLRTAMALGADRAILVESAEELTSLAVAKLLKAVVDKEQPQLVILGKQAIDSDNNQTGQMLAALTGYGQGTFASKVEVNGDSVAVTREIDGGAQTVSLKLPAIVTTDLRLNEPRYASLPNIMKAKKKPLEVLTPDALGVST
;
A
#
# COMPACT_ATOMS: atom_id res chain seq x y z
N MET A 1 11.04 5.72 12.72
CA MET A 1 10.88 5.66 11.26
C MET A 1 9.40 5.69 10.90
N LYS A 2 8.95 6.62 10.07
CA LYS A 2 7.58 6.58 9.53
C LYS A 2 7.55 5.68 8.28
N VAL A 3 6.58 4.77 8.21
CA VAL A 3 6.32 3.90 7.05
C VAL A 3 4.99 4.28 6.43
N LEU A 4 4.98 4.54 5.12
CA LEU A 4 3.76 4.77 4.35
C LEU A 4 3.40 3.49 3.60
N VAL A 5 2.15 3.02 3.72
CA VAL A 5 1.68 1.82 3.02
C VAL A 5 0.52 2.18 2.11
N SER A 6 0.63 1.90 0.83
CA SER A 6 -0.46 2.12 -0.14
C SER A 6 -1.34 0.88 -0.25
N VAL A 7 -2.64 1.05 -0.03
CA VAL A 7 -3.65 0.00 -0.17
C VAL A 7 -4.70 0.37 -1.22
N LYS A 8 -5.16 -0.61 -2.00
CA LYS A 8 -6.19 -0.42 -3.03
C LYS A 8 -7.42 -1.29 -2.72
N ARG A 9 -8.60 -0.70 -2.90
CA ARG A 9 -9.89 -1.40 -2.94
C ARG A 9 -10.10 -1.98 -4.34
N VAL A 10 -10.29 -3.29 -4.42
CA VAL A 10 -10.45 -4.03 -5.68
C VAL A 10 -11.58 -5.05 -5.55
N ILE A 11 -11.99 -5.68 -6.65
CA ILE A 11 -12.90 -6.82 -6.62
C ILE A 11 -12.22 -7.96 -5.86
N ASP A 12 -12.96 -8.65 -4.98
CA ASP A 12 -12.42 -9.81 -4.26
C ASP A 12 -11.92 -10.88 -5.24
N TYR A 13 -10.72 -11.38 -5.00
CA TYR A 13 -10.04 -12.31 -5.91
C TYR A 13 -10.80 -13.64 -6.12
N ASN A 14 -11.75 -13.98 -5.24
CA ASN A 14 -12.63 -15.15 -5.41
C ASN A 14 -13.86 -14.88 -6.29
N VAL A 15 -14.11 -13.63 -6.67
CA VAL A 15 -15.27 -13.25 -7.50
C VAL A 15 -14.93 -13.45 -8.96
N LYS A 16 -15.77 -14.22 -9.67
CA LYS A 16 -15.70 -14.32 -11.12
C LYS A 16 -16.24 -13.04 -11.75
N VAL A 17 -15.32 -12.23 -12.30
CA VAL A 17 -15.65 -10.99 -13.00
C VAL A 17 -16.50 -11.24 -14.25
N ARG A 18 -17.38 -10.29 -14.56
CA ARG A 18 -18.22 -10.30 -15.77
C ARG A 18 -18.04 -8.97 -16.49
N ALA A 19 -18.02 -9.00 -17.81
CA ALA A 19 -18.14 -7.79 -18.60
C ALA A 19 -19.58 -7.29 -18.58
N LYS A 20 -19.77 -5.96 -18.63
CA LYS A 20 -21.07 -5.36 -18.90
C LYS A 20 -21.55 -5.74 -20.30
N ALA A 21 -22.87 -5.80 -20.49
CA ALA A 21 -23.47 -6.19 -21.78
C ALA A 21 -23.12 -5.23 -22.93
N ASP A 22 -22.80 -3.97 -22.62
CA ASP A 22 -22.40 -2.94 -23.57
C ASP A 22 -20.89 -2.90 -23.85
N ASN A 23 -20.10 -3.81 -23.27
CA ASN A 23 -18.64 -3.85 -23.34
C ASN A 23 -17.93 -2.59 -22.83
N SER A 24 -18.59 -1.74 -22.05
CA SER A 24 -17.99 -0.51 -21.49
C SER A 24 -17.01 -0.79 -20.35
N GLY A 25 -16.99 -2.00 -19.79
CA GLY A 25 -16.08 -2.39 -18.72
C GLY A 25 -16.57 -3.59 -17.92
N VAL A 26 -16.03 -3.73 -16.70
CA VAL A 26 -16.42 -4.78 -15.76
C VAL A 26 -17.72 -4.40 -15.03
N ASP A 27 -18.59 -5.38 -14.83
CA ASP A 27 -19.78 -5.21 -14.01
C ASP A 27 -19.41 -5.26 -12.53
N LEU A 28 -19.53 -4.09 -11.88
CA LEU A 28 -19.26 -3.89 -10.46
C LEU A 28 -20.54 -3.91 -9.61
N ALA A 29 -21.71 -4.17 -10.22
CA ALA A 29 -22.96 -4.20 -9.48
C ALA A 29 -23.00 -5.42 -8.55
N ASN A 30 -23.22 -5.17 -7.25
CA ASN A 30 -23.37 -6.21 -6.21
C ASN A 30 -22.16 -7.17 -6.10
N VAL A 31 -20.97 -6.75 -6.53
CA VAL A 31 -19.75 -7.55 -6.35
C VAL A 31 -19.11 -7.24 -4.99
N LYS A 32 -18.57 -8.29 -4.36
CA LYS A 32 -17.79 -8.14 -3.14
C LYS A 32 -16.46 -7.45 -3.47
N MET A 33 -16.15 -6.39 -2.75
CA MET A 33 -14.88 -5.66 -2.86
C MET A 33 -14.01 -5.95 -1.64
N SER A 34 -12.71 -6.05 -1.83
CA SER A 34 -11.73 -6.36 -0.77
C SER A 34 -10.49 -5.48 -0.89
N MET A 35 -9.58 -5.62 0.07
CA MET A 35 -8.23 -5.12 -0.10
C MET A 35 -7.52 -5.98 -1.16
N ASN A 36 -6.70 -5.34 -1.99
CA ASN A 36 -5.83 -6.04 -2.93
C ASN A 36 -4.88 -6.99 -2.17
N PRO A 37 -4.73 -8.27 -2.55
CA PRO A 37 -3.92 -9.23 -1.80
C PRO A 37 -2.47 -8.79 -1.58
N PHE A 38 -1.82 -8.19 -2.58
CA PHE A 38 -0.46 -7.66 -2.42
C PHE A 38 -0.39 -6.50 -1.42
N CYS A 39 -1.47 -5.73 -1.28
CA CYS A 39 -1.55 -4.66 -0.30
C CYS A 39 -1.71 -5.20 1.13
N GLU A 40 -2.37 -6.34 1.33
CA GLU A 40 -2.44 -7.00 2.65
C GLU A 40 -1.04 -7.42 3.13
N ILE A 41 -0.22 -7.95 2.21
CA ILE A 41 1.18 -8.31 2.46
C ILE A 41 2.02 -7.09 2.80
N ALA A 42 1.78 -5.96 2.11
CA ALA A 42 2.46 -4.70 2.40
C ALA A 42 2.12 -4.17 3.80
N VAL A 43 0.85 -4.26 4.20
CA VAL A 43 0.41 -3.89 5.56
C VAL A 43 1.04 -4.81 6.60
N GLU A 44 1.01 -6.12 6.38
CA GLU A 44 1.63 -7.08 7.31
C GLU A 44 3.13 -6.82 7.48
N GLU A 45 3.88 -6.56 6.39
CA GLU A 45 5.31 -6.29 6.51
C GLU A 45 5.58 -5.03 7.32
N ALA A 46 4.81 -3.97 7.10
CA ALA A 46 4.92 -2.74 7.89
C ALA A 46 4.67 -3.00 9.38
N VAL A 47 3.67 -3.83 9.72
CA VAL A 47 3.36 -4.22 11.10
C VAL A 47 4.50 -5.05 11.70
N ARG A 48 5.03 -6.04 10.97
CA ARG A 48 6.17 -6.84 11.42
C ARG A 48 7.41 -5.98 11.64
N LEU A 49 7.69 -5.02 10.74
CA LEU A 49 8.79 -4.06 10.90
C LEU A 49 8.65 -3.23 12.18
N LYS A 50 7.43 -2.78 12.49
CA LYS A 50 7.13 -2.07 13.74
C LYS A 50 7.35 -2.97 14.96
N GLU A 51 6.84 -4.20 14.94
CA GLU A 51 7.01 -5.16 16.04
C GLU A 51 8.49 -5.51 16.28
N ARG A 52 9.27 -5.73 15.22
CA ARG A 52 10.73 -5.93 15.31
C ARG A 52 11.44 -4.70 15.88
N SER A 53 11.08 -3.51 15.41
CA SER A 53 11.66 -2.25 15.90
C SER A 53 11.42 -2.06 17.40
N ILE A 54 10.21 -2.36 17.89
CA ILE A 54 9.87 -2.29 19.32
C ILE A 54 10.72 -3.29 20.13
N LYS A 55 10.86 -4.53 19.65
CA LYS A 55 11.69 -5.55 20.32
C LYS A 55 13.17 -5.17 20.40
N GLU A 56 13.68 -4.49 19.38
CA GLU A 56 15.07 -4.00 19.30
C GLU A 56 15.29 -2.68 20.07
N GLY A 57 14.28 -2.18 20.79
CA GLY A 57 14.38 -0.93 21.56
C GLY A 57 14.41 0.33 20.70
N ARG A 58 14.02 0.27 19.42
CA ARG A 58 13.91 1.42 18.51
C ARG A 58 12.53 2.07 18.70
N VAL A 59 12.50 3.33 19.13
CA VAL A 59 11.36 3.91 19.87
C VAL A 59 10.13 4.31 19.04
N ALA A 60 10.15 4.32 17.71
CA ALA A 60 8.88 4.53 16.98
C ALA A 60 8.93 4.11 15.53
N THR A 61 8.02 3.20 15.14
CA THR A 61 7.56 3.07 13.76
C THR A 61 6.09 3.43 13.70
N GLU A 62 5.78 4.57 13.10
CA GLU A 62 4.40 4.97 12.77
C GLU A 62 4.06 4.40 11.39
N ILE A 63 2.94 3.70 11.29
CA ILE A 63 2.43 3.16 10.03
C ILE A 63 1.25 4.00 9.58
N VAL A 64 1.43 4.74 8.49
CA VAL A 64 0.38 5.50 7.81
C VAL A 64 -0.08 4.70 6.62
N VAL A 65 -1.37 4.34 6.58
CA VAL A 65 -1.96 3.67 5.41
C VAL A 65 -2.67 4.69 4.52
N VAL A 66 -2.46 4.63 3.22
CA VAL A 66 -3.09 5.52 2.25
C VAL A 66 -3.87 4.72 1.22
N SER A 67 -5.04 5.21 0.86
CA SER A 67 -5.81 4.70 -0.28
C SER A 67 -6.29 5.88 -1.12
N ILE A 68 -6.34 5.68 -2.43
CA ILE A 68 -6.77 6.68 -3.40
C ILE A 68 -7.97 6.08 -4.13
N GLY A 69 -9.11 6.76 -4.11
CA GLY A 69 -10.34 6.29 -4.74
C GLY A 69 -11.60 6.75 -4.00
N PRO A 70 -12.73 6.04 -4.14
CA PRO A 70 -14.01 6.50 -3.64
C PRO A 70 -14.07 6.47 -2.11
N THR A 71 -15.04 7.18 -1.52
CA THR A 71 -15.31 7.20 -0.07
C THR A 71 -15.40 5.80 0.54
N THR A 72 -15.90 4.82 -0.21
CA THR A 72 -16.02 3.42 0.24
C THR A 72 -14.68 2.72 0.46
N ALA A 73 -13.56 3.25 -0.06
CA ALA A 73 -12.21 2.76 0.23
C ALA A 73 -11.80 2.95 1.70
N GLN A 74 -12.56 3.75 2.48
CA GLN A 74 -12.39 3.83 3.94
C GLN A 74 -12.55 2.45 4.60
N GLU A 75 -13.34 1.54 4.05
CA GLU A 75 -13.49 0.17 4.58
C GLU A 75 -12.14 -0.58 4.59
N GLN A 76 -11.41 -0.55 3.47
CA GLN A 76 -10.08 -1.19 3.38
C GLN A 76 -9.06 -0.49 4.27
N LEU A 77 -9.11 0.84 4.40
CA LEU A 77 -8.26 1.57 5.34
C LEU A 77 -8.53 1.17 6.80
N ARG A 78 -9.80 0.99 7.18
CA ARG A 78 -10.20 0.52 8.52
C ARG A 78 -9.71 -0.91 8.77
N THR A 79 -9.77 -1.78 7.76
CA THR A 79 -9.19 -3.13 7.83
C THR A 79 -7.68 -3.05 8.07
N ALA A 80 -6.94 -2.23 7.31
CA ALA A 80 -5.49 -2.07 7.49
C ALA A 80 -5.14 -1.53 8.90
N MET A 81 -5.93 -0.59 9.41
CA MET A 81 -5.81 -0.10 10.79
C MET A 81 -6.14 -1.15 11.86
N ALA A 82 -7.04 -2.10 11.56
CA ALA A 82 -7.33 -3.23 12.44
C ALA A 82 -6.20 -4.27 12.44
N LEU A 83 -5.46 -4.40 11.33
CA LEU A 83 -4.28 -5.25 11.24
C LEU A 83 -3.08 -4.69 12.02
N GLY A 84 -2.95 -3.36 12.09
CA GLY A 84 -1.92 -2.74 12.93
C GLY A 84 -1.48 -1.34 12.50
N ALA A 85 -1.99 -0.80 11.39
CA ALA A 85 -1.67 0.57 10.99
C ALA A 85 -2.17 1.61 12.00
N ASP A 86 -1.44 2.70 12.20
CA ASP A 86 -1.70 3.68 13.26
C ASP A 86 -2.81 4.68 12.89
N ARG A 87 -2.76 5.17 11.64
CA ARG A 87 -3.77 6.06 11.06
C ARG A 87 -3.86 5.89 9.56
N ALA A 88 -4.91 6.45 8.99
CA ALA A 88 -5.22 6.37 7.57
C ALA A 88 -5.31 7.74 6.90
N ILE A 89 -5.03 7.76 5.60
CA ILE A 89 -5.33 8.86 4.70
C ILE A 89 -6.15 8.30 3.53
N LEU A 90 -7.32 8.87 3.30
CA LEU A 90 -8.06 8.69 2.05
C LEU A 90 -7.77 9.90 1.16
N VAL A 91 -7.27 9.68 -0.04
CA VAL A 91 -7.34 10.68 -1.11
C VAL A 91 -8.59 10.35 -1.93
N GLU A 92 -9.66 11.08 -1.64
CA GLU A 92 -10.98 10.86 -2.19
C GLU A 92 -11.04 11.33 -3.65
N SER A 93 -11.36 10.41 -4.55
CA SER A 93 -11.66 10.69 -5.96
C SER A 93 -12.69 9.71 -6.48
N ALA A 94 -13.63 10.21 -7.27
CA ALA A 94 -14.63 9.40 -7.96
C ALA A 94 -14.17 8.98 -9.38
N GLU A 95 -13.00 9.44 -9.82
CA GLU A 95 -12.48 9.19 -11.16
C GLU A 95 -11.82 7.81 -11.27
N GLU A 96 -11.82 7.26 -12.48
CA GLU A 96 -10.96 6.12 -12.80
C GLU A 96 -9.53 6.60 -13.01
N LEU A 97 -8.67 6.33 -12.02
CA LEU A 97 -7.31 6.86 -11.99
C LEU A 97 -6.31 5.90 -12.65
N THR A 98 -5.45 6.48 -13.49
CA THR A 98 -4.30 5.77 -14.07
C THR A 98 -3.19 5.53 -13.03
N SER A 99 -2.29 4.59 -13.30
CA SER A 99 -1.11 4.35 -12.44
C SER A 99 -0.25 5.61 -12.24
N LEU A 100 -0.16 6.48 -13.26
CA LEU A 100 0.57 7.74 -13.17
C LEU A 100 -0.12 8.75 -12.26
N ALA A 101 -1.45 8.90 -12.38
CA ALA A 101 -2.23 9.78 -11.50
C ALA A 101 -2.10 9.35 -10.04
N VAL A 102 -2.24 8.04 -9.77
CA VAL A 102 -2.02 7.44 -8.44
C VAL A 102 -0.60 7.71 -7.95
N ALA A 103 0.43 7.53 -8.78
CA ALA A 103 1.82 7.79 -8.38
C ALA A 103 2.07 9.27 -8.05
N LYS A 104 1.49 10.23 -8.80
CA LYS A 104 1.58 11.67 -8.50
C LYS A 104 0.89 12.03 -7.16
N LEU A 105 -0.30 11.48 -6.92
CA LEU A 105 -1.01 11.68 -5.65
C LEU A 105 -0.23 11.08 -4.47
N LEU A 106 0.30 9.87 -4.63
CA LEU A 106 1.18 9.26 -3.62
C LEU A 106 2.44 10.09 -3.40
N LYS A 107 3.03 10.69 -4.44
CA LYS A 107 4.19 11.59 -4.29
C LYS A 107 3.85 12.79 -3.43
N ALA A 108 2.70 13.43 -3.63
CA ALA A 108 2.25 14.54 -2.78
C ALA A 108 2.04 14.09 -1.32
N VAL A 109 1.48 12.89 -1.10
CA VAL A 109 1.36 12.30 0.25
C VAL A 109 2.74 12.00 0.85
N VAL A 110 3.69 11.49 0.08
CA VAL A 110 5.08 11.26 0.50
C VAL A 110 5.75 12.58 0.89
N ASP A 111 5.57 13.65 0.12
CA ASP A 111 6.11 14.96 0.43
C ASP A 111 5.51 15.53 1.73
N LYS A 112 4.21 15.33 1.96
CA LYS A 112 3.54 15.76 3.19
C LYS A 112 4.00 14.96 4.40
N GLU A 113 4.08 13.64 4.25
CA GLU A 113 4.31 12.72 5.37
C GLU A 113 5.79 12.48 5.67
N GLN A 114 6.69 12.70 4.71
CA GLN A 114 8.12 12.44 4.82
C GLN A 114 8.44 11.03 5.37
N PRO A 115 7.85 9.93 4.83
CA PRO A 115 8.16 8.58 5.26
C PRO A 115 9.60 8.20 4.89
N GLN A 116 10.23 7.36 5.72
CA GLN A 116 11.54 6.79 5.36
C GLN A 116 11.41 5.53 4.52
N LEU A 117 10.25 4.85 4.57
CA LEU A 117 9.99 3.68 3.76
C LEU A 117 8.55 3.75 3.23
N VAL A 118 8.39 3.53 1.93
CA VAL A 118 7.08 3.38 1.30
C VAL A 118 6.92 1.94 0.85
N ILE A 119 5.85 1.27 1.24
CA ILE A 119 5.56 -0.11 0.87
C ILE A 119 4.25 -0.15 0.08
N LEU A 120 4.29 -0.79 -1.10
CA LEU A 120 3.13 -1.01 -1.95
C LEU A 120 3.02 -2.49 -2.31
N GLY A 121 1.86 -2.93 -2.77
CA GLY A 121 1.76 -4.20 -3.48
C GLY A 121 2.49 -4.16 -4.82
N LYS A 122 3.01 -5.30 -5.28
CA LYS A 122 3.59 -5.47 -6.63
C LYS A 122 2.67 -4.94 -7.74
N GLN A 123 1.42 -5.39 -7.73
CA GLN A 123 0.40 -5.00 -8.70
C GLN A 123 -0.97 -4.97 -8.01
N ALA A 124 -1.94 -4.36 -8.70
CA ALA A 124 -3.35 -4.46 -8.33
C ALA A 124 -4.04 -5.44 -9.27
N ILE A 125 -4.74 -6.43 -8.73
CA ILE A 125 -5.34 -7.54 -9.50
C ILE A 125 -6.46 -7.14 -10.45
N ASP A 126 -6.94 -5.91 -10.37
CA ASP A 126 -8.00 -5.39 -11.25
C ASP A 126 -7.46 -4.77 -12.55
N SER A 127 -6.21 -4.31 -12.53
CA SER A 127 -5.57 -3.59 -13.64
C SER A 127 -4.29 -4.26 -14.12
N ASP A 128 -3.65 -5.09 -13.27
CA ASP A 128 -2.43 -5.86 -13.55
C ASP A 128 -1.26 -5.05 -14.14
N ASN A 129 -1.25 -3.74 -13.93
CA ASN A 129 -0.27 -2.85 -14.54
C ASN A 129 1.16 -3.02 -13.99
N ASN A 130 1.31 -3.38 -12.72
CA ASN A 130 2.60 -3.42 -12.02
C ASN A 130 3.45 -2.15 -12.25
N GLN A 131 2.88 -0.95 -12.08
CA GLN A 131 3.54 0.31 -12.46
C GLN A 131 3.69 1.32 -11.32
N THR A 132 2.68 1.43 -10.45
CA THR A 132 2.56 2.53 -9.49
C THR A 132 3.78 2.70 -8.57
N GLY A 133 4.33 1.60 -8.05
CA GLY A 133 5.50 1.66 -7.16
C GLY A 133 6.75 2.19 -7.87
N GLN A 134 7.00 1.73 -9.10
CA GLN A 134 8.16 2.17 -9.88
C GLN A 134 8.02 3.60 -10.39
N MET A 135 6.81 4.00 -10.79
CA MET A 135 6.50 5.39 -11.16
C MET A 135 6.70 6.33 -9.96
N LEU A 136 6.24 5.94 -8.77
CA LEU A 136 6.46 6.71 -7.55
C LEU A 136 7.95 6.88 -7.26
N ALA A 137 8.76 5.82 -7.39
CA ALA A 137 10.20 5.88 -7.18
C ALA A 137 10.89 6.85 -8.14
N ALA A 138 10.48 6.85 -9.41
CA ALA A 138 10.97 7.79 -10.40
C ALA A 138 10.59 9.25 -10.07
N LEU A 139 9.36 9.49 -9.60
CA LEU A 139 8.85 10.82 -9.25
C LEU A 139 9.48 11.39 -7.96
N THR A 140 9.84 10.54 -7.00
CA THR A 140 10.49 10.96 -5.75
C THR A 140 12.02 10.94 -5.82
N GLY A 141 12.59 10.23 -6.80
CA GLY A 141 14.03 9.97 -6.88
C GLY A 141 14.53 8.96 -5.84
N TYR A 142 13.64 8.17 -5.22
CA TYR A 142 14.00 7.20 -4.19
C TYR A 142 14.49 5.88 -4.79
N GLY A 143 15.37 5.18 -4.06
CA GLY A 143 15.76 3.81 -4.42
C GLY A 143 14.55 2.87 -4.36
N GLN A 144 14.50 1.86 -5.25
CA GLN A 144 13.38 0.92 -5.32
C GLN A 144 13.80 -0.55 -5.18
N GLY A 145 13.03 -1.32 -4.43
CA GLY A 145 13.16 -2.76 -4.27
C GLY A 145 11.84 -3.44 -4.66
N THR A 146 11.72 -3.83 -5.93
CA THR A 146 10.49 -4.46 -6.44
C THR A 146 10.49 -5.97 -6.23
N PHE A 147 9.29 -6.54 -6.11
CA PHE A 147 9.08 -8.00 -5.97
C PHE A 147 9.74 -8.56 -4.71
N ALA A 148 9.67 -7.81 -3.62
CA ALA A 148 10.32 -8.16 -2.38
C ALA A 148 9.74 -9.45 -1.78
N SER A 149 10.59 -10.44 -1.52
CA SER A 149 10.32 -11.64 -0.72
C SER A 149 11.00 -11.63 0.65
N LYS A 150 11.92 -10.67 0.89
CA LYS A 150 12.48 -10.37 2.22
C LYS A 150 12.82 -8.89 2.33
N VAL A 151 12.55 -8.28 3.49
CA VAL A 151 12.87 -6.88 3.79
C VAL A 151 13.56 -6.76 5.15
N GLU A 152 14.78 -6.24 5.16
CA GLU A 152 15.61 -6.09 6.37
C GLU A 152 16.12 -4.65 6.47
N VAL A 153 15.74 -3.93 7.53
CA VAL A 153 16.16 -2.54 7.73
C VAL A 153 17.38 -2.48 8.63
N ASN A 154 18.48 -1.94 8.10
CA ASN A 154 19.80 -1.87 8.71
C ASN A 154 20.23 -0.41 8.81
N GLY A 155 19.88 0.26 9.91
CA GLY A 155 20.25 1.65 10.13
C GLY A 155 19.63 2.59 9.10
N ASP A 156 20.46 3.17 8.24
CA ASP A 156 20.10 4.10 7.16
C ASP A 156 19.85 3.42 5.80
N SER A 157 19.87 2.09 5.77
CA SER A 157 19.64 1.30 4.57
C SER A 157 18.59 0.21 4.77
N VAL A 158 18.04 -0.27 3.66
CA VAL A 158 17.16 -1.44 3.62
C VAL A 158 17.70 -2.44 2.60
N ALA A 159 17.92 -3.67 3.06
CA ALA A 159 18.23 -4.81 2.22
C ALA A 159 16.91 -5.46 1.76
N VAL A 160 16.73 -5.60 0.46
CA VAL A 160 15.54 -6.17 -0.16
C VAL A 160 15.96 -7.37 -0.99
N THR A 161 15.53 -8.57 -0.61
CA THR A 161 15.61 -9.74 -1.48
C THR A 161 14.41 -9.76 -2.38
N ARG A 162 14.68 -9.80 -3.69
CA ARG A 162 13.72 -9.67 -4.78
C ARG A 162 13.59 -11.01 -5.49
N GLU A 163 12.37 -11.37 -5.83
CA GLU A 163 12.11 -12.47 -6.76
C GLU A 163 12.36 -11.98 -8.19
N ILE A 164 13.22 -12.69 -8.91
CA ILE A 164 13.54 -12.48 -10.33
C ILE A 164 13.34 -13.80 -11.08
N ASP A 165 13.30 -13.75 -12.41
CA ASP A 165 12.98 -14.94 -13.22
C ASP A 165 13.90 -16.15 -12.95
N GLY A 166 15.18 -15.89 -12.67
CA GLY A 166 16.19 -16.92 -12.39
C GLY A 166 16.38 -17.27 -10.91
N GLY A 167 15.56 -16.74 -9.99
CA GLY A 167 15.70 -16.99 -8.55
C GLY A 167 15.54 -15.72 -7.71
N ALA A 168 16.52 -15.41 -6.88
CA ALA A 168 16.46 -14.27 -5.98
C ALA A 168 17.68 -13.35 -6.11
N GLN A 169 17.46 -12.04 -5.96
CA GLN A 169 18.50 -11.03 -5.94
C GLN A 169 18.34 -10.11 -4.73
N THR A 170 19.39 -9.96 -3.93
CA THR A 170 19.40 -8.98 -2.84
C THR A 170 20.02 -7.67 -3.30
N VAL A 171 19.30 -6.56 -3.08
CA VAL A 171 19.79 -5.20 -3.30
C VAL A 171 19.80 -4.44 -1.98
N SER A 172 20.75 -3.52 -1.82
CA SER A 172 20.80 -2.60 -0.68
C SER A 172 20.42 -1.20 -1.14
N LEU A 173 19.44 -0.59 -0.48
CA LEU A 173 18.90 0.72 -0.83
C LEU A 173 19.11 1.67 0.34
N LYS A 174 19.56 2.89 0.06
CA LYS A 174 19.60 3.95 1.07
C LYS A 174 18.17 4.44 1.34
N LEU A 175 17.83 4.69 2.61
CA LEU A 175 16.56 5.32 2.98
C LEU A 175 16.62 6.84 2.68
N PRO A 176 15.53 7.46 2.21
CA PRO A 176 14.21 6.86 1.98
C PRO A 176 14.12 5.98 0.73
N ALA A 177 13.33 4.90 0.81
CA ALA A 177 13.20 3.91 -0.25
C ALA A 177 11.75 3.47 -0.49
N ILE A 178 11.52 2.86 -1.66
CA ILE A 178 10.23 2.30 -2.06
C ILE A 178 10.36 0.79 -2.25
N VAL A 179 9.45 0.03 -1.68
CA VAL A 179 9.42 -1.43 -1.78
C VAL A 179 8.07 -1.87 -2.33
N THR A 180 8.08 -2.79 -3.30
CA THR A 180 6.85 -3.46 -3.74
C THR A 180 6.88 -4.93 -3.33
N THR A 181 5.81 -5.41 -2.71
CA THR A 181 5.77 -6.74 -2.09
C THR A 181 5.34 -7.83 -3.08
N ASP A 182 6.06 -8.96 -3.06
CA ASP A 182 5.63 -10.19 -3.69
C ASP A 182 4.78 -11.05 -2.74
N LEU A 183 4.02 -12.00 -3.29
CA LEU A 183 3.22 -12.95 -2.50
C LEU A 183 4.05 -13.78 -1.50
N ARG A 184 5.33 -14.00 -1.79
CA ARG A 184 6.25 -14.80 -0.95
C ARG A 184 6.78 -14.08 0.28
N LEU A 185 6.55 -12.77 0.42
CA LEU A 185 7.15 -11.97 1.50
C LEU A 185 6.69 -12.39 2.89
N ASN A 186 5.38 -12.61 3.05
CA ASN A 186 4.78 -12.97 4.32
C ASN A 186 3.36 -13.52 4.13
N GLU A 187 2.79 -14.00 5.24
CA GLU A 187 1.38 -14.34 5.35
C GLU A 187 0.68 -13.27 6.21
N PRO A 188 -0.31 -12.54 5.66
CA PRO A 188 -1.05 -11.54 6.39
C PRO A 188 -1.81 -12.14 7.58
N ARG A 189 -1.75 -11.47 8.73
CA ARG A 189 -2.54 -11.86 9.91
C ARG A 189 -4.02 -11.56 9.75
N TYR A 190 -4.85 -12.19 10.57
CA TYR A 190 -6.25 -11.82 10.71
C TYR A 190 -6.43 -10.72 11.77
N ALA A 191 -7.32 -9.76 11.50
CA ALA A 191 -7.70 -8.75 12.49
C ALA A 191 -8.62 -9.37 13.56
N SER A 192 -8.29 -9.18 14.83
CA SER A 192 -9.13 -9.61 15.95
C SER A 192 -10.33 -8.65 16.13
N LEU A 193 -11.46 -9.16 16.64
CA LEU A 193 -12.65 -8.33 16.93
C LEU A 193 -12.34 -7.09 17.78
N PRO A 194 -11.51 -7.16 18.86
CA PRO A 194 -11.12 -5.97 19.60
C PRO A 194 -10.37 -4.94 18.75
N ASN A 195 -9.51 -5.38 17.83
CA ASN A 195 -8.75 -4.48 16.97
C ASN A 195 -9.64 -3.82 15.91
N ILE A 196 -10.62 -4.55 15.36
CA ILE A 196 -11.63 -4.00 14.44
C ILE A 196 -12.40 -2.87 15.13
N MET A 197 -12.79 -3.05 16.40
CA MET A 197 -13.49 -2.02 17.17
C MET A 197 -12.59 -0.80 17.46
N LYS A 198 -11.31 -1.02 17.78
CA LYS A 198 -10.34 0.08 17.95
C LYS A 198 -10.09 0.84 16.65
N ALA A 199 -10.05 0.14 15.51
CA ALA A 199 -9.80 0.75 14.20
C ALA A 199 -10.84 1.79 13.78
N LYS A 200 -12.09 1.65 14.25
CA LYS A 200 -13.15 2.66 14.03
C LYS A 200 -12.83 4.01 14.69
N LYS A 201 -12.03 4.03 15.76
CA LYS A 201 -11.66 5.23 16.50
C LYS A 201 -10.33 5.84 16.05
N LYS A 202 -9.54 5.10 15.25
CA LYS A 202 -8.24 5.59 14.76
C LYS A 202 -8.41 6.76 13.79
N PRO A 203 -7.46 7.71 13.74
CA PRO A 203 -7.54 8.86 12.84
C PRO A 203 -7.60 8.42 11.38
N LEU A 204 -8.51 9.05 10.62
CA LEU A 204 -8.61 8.92 9.18
C LEU A 204 -8.74 10.33 8.62
N GLU A 205 -7.72 10.79 7.93
CA GLU A 205 -7.74 12.06 7.22
C GLU A 205 -8.32 11.85 5.82
N VAL A 206 -9.19 12.75 5.36
CA VAL A 206 -9.70 12.74 3.99
C VAL A 206 -9.14 13.97 3.26
N LEU A 207 -8.51 13.74 2.12
CA LEU A 207 -7.94 14.73 1.21
C LEU A 207 -8.56 14.57 -0.17
N THR A 208 -8.40 15.57 -1.04
CA THR A 208 -8.76 15.50 -2.46
C THR A 208 -7.53 15.73 -3.33
N PRO A 209 -7.53 15.29 -4.60
CA PRO A 209 -6.48 15.64 -5.57
C PRO A 209 -6.16 17.13 -5.63
N ASP A 210 -7.19 17.98 -5.64
CA ASP A 210 -7.06 19.44 -5.66
C ASP A 210 -6.34 19.97 -4.41
N ALA A 211 -6.68 19.45 -3.23
CA ALA A 211 -6.02 19.83 -1.98
C ALA A 211 -4.54 19.43 -1.95
N LEU A 212 -4.15 18.43 -2.74
CA LEU A 212 -2.76 18.01 -2.94
C LEU A 212 -2.08 18.75 -4.11
N GLY A 213 -2.79 19.60 -4.85
CA GLY A 213 -2.26 20.32 -6.01
C GLY A 213 -1.91 19.40 -7.18
N VAL A 214 -2.57 18.25 -7.31
CA VAL A 214 -2.29 17.25 -8.34
C VAL A 214 -3.44 17.17 -9.33
N SER A 215 -3.16 17.44 -10.60
CA SER A 215 -4.05 17.08 -11.71
C SER A 215 -3.99 15.58 -11.94
N THR A 216 -5.14 14.92 -11.81
CA THR A 216 -5.34 13.49 -12.09
C THR A 216 -5.52 13.20 -13.57
#